data_AF-A0A7Z9HZH5-F1
#
_entry.id   AF-A0A7Z9HZH5-F1
#
_cell.length_a   1.000
_cell.length_b   1.000
_cell.length_c   1.000
_cell.angle_alpha   90.00
_cell.angle_beta   90.00
_cell.angle_gamma   90.00
#
_symmetry.space_group_name_H-M   'P 1'
#
loop_
_entity.id
_entity.type
_entity.pdbx_description
1 polymer ?
#
loop_
_entity_poly.entity_id
_entity_poly.type
_entity_poly.pdbx_seq_one_letter_code
_entity_poly.pdbx_strand_id
1 'polypeptide(L)'
;MRQKMKSGIVTQAEGQRVRLIRWRRWVPLILVIASLLSVRALDTYLKESESNGFRLKEASWSVSVDDVGAVWESLMETSTWVAISKERGDPLREEMVSFRKTLGIRLSPNRWNTWLGSGAVISGLNGDTGITVKPGVLFRLAHVGVRLFGEKPMGAVYSNGSVFYAWQNGFICFSESRGFVESMLSEEGEYIRGGDEPKVVAIALSKPYLLRCRVHIEDGFPVEGWIGYSVEARDVPVQLVSSTAKTDALTIAGAKPQEWFSLLIELMPNWANLDLAREMLSDIGPRMSDDEMSDEREKVWVLDDILSQHFLAVPIFTIAEEGGEWASTADVTNFDRTEIRWGPLKGWKEPWFGHTYEWCVASDEGIRVTTNQSSHMLQNADRWSVGPASVINCRIVANYREFAELIRPLVSDAADHEYFPGVNREDIEVKWANVWDRLANLESLLLEGSVVDDGVSFRGYLDASDDE
;
A
#
# COMPACT_ATOMS: atom_id res chain seq x y z
N MET A 1 -75.18 -53.15 41.41
CA MET A 1 -74.95 -52.54 40.08
C MET A 1 -75.19 -51.04 40.21
N ARG A 2 -74.29 -50.17 39.72
CA ARG A 2 -74.28 -48.69 39.79
C ARG A 2 -73.54 -48.04 40.98
N GLN A 3 -72.22 -48.12 41.00
CA GLN A 3 -71.34 -47.10 41.61
C GLN A 3 -69.88 -47.42 41.24
N LYS A 4 -69.37 -46.86 40.13
CA LYS A 4 -67.94 -46.71 39.75
C LYS A 4 -67.86 -46.36 38.26
N MET A 5 -68.14 -45.12 37.87
CA MET A 5 -67.86 -44.66 36.49
C MET A 5 -67.82 -43.12 36.30
N LYS A 6 -67.57 -42.32 37.35
CA LYS A 6 -67.53 -40.84 37.23
C LYS A 6 -66.19 -40.18 37.58
N SER A 7 -65.13 -40.94 37.90
CA SER A 7 -63.83 -40.34 38.31
C SER A 7 -62.80 -40.17 37.19
N GLY A 8 -63.12 -40.49 35.93
CA GLY A 8 -62.14 -40.47 34.83
C GLY A 8 -62.15 -39.24 33.91
N ILE A 9 -63.18 -38.37 33.98
CA ILE A 9 -63.37 -37.28 33.01
C ILE A 9 -62.81 -35.94 33.51
N VAL A 10 -62.67 -35.76 34.83
CA VAL A 10 -62.19 -34.50 35.42
C VAL A 10 -60.68 -34.32 35.24
N THR A 11 -59.90 -35.40 35.15
CA THR A 11 -58.44 -35.35 34.99
C THR A 11 -57.96 -34.95 33.59
N GLN A 12 -58.79 -35.06 32.55
CA GLN A 12 -58.41 -34.65 31.18
C GLN A 12 -58.52 -33.13 30.96
N ALA A 13 -59.55 -32.48 31.52
CA ALA A 13 -59.78 -31.05 31.38
C ALA A 13 -58.75 -30.22 32.17
N GLU A 14 -58.33 -30.71 33.34
CA GLU A 14 -57.28 -30.08 34.15
C GLU A 14 -55.90 -30.21 33.47
N GLY A 15 -55.60 -31.36 32.88
CA GLY A 15 -54.39 -31.57 32.07
C GLY A 15 -54.30 -30.63 30.85
N GLN A 16 -55.42 -30.36 30.17
CA GLN A 16 -55.46 -29.41 29.05
C GLN A 16 -55.30 -27.95 29.48
N ARG A 17 -55.89 -27.53 30.63
CA ARG A 17 -55.69 -26.18 31.16
C ARG A 17 -54.25 -25.92 31.61
N VAL A 18 -53.60 -26.91 32.22
CA VAL A 18 -52.19 -26.80 32.63
C VAL A 18 -51.27 -26.67 31.39
N ARG A 19 -51.57 -27.36 30.29
CA ARG A 19 -50.82 -27.23 29.02
C ARG A 19 -50.98 -25.85 28.36
N LEU A 20 -52.21 -25.29 28.34
CA LEU A 20 -52.48 -23.96 27.78
C LEU A 20 -51.83 -22.81 28.58
N ILE A 21 -51.78 -22.91 29.91
CA ILE A 21 -51.13 -21.91 30.77
C ILE A 21 -49.61 -21.93 30.57
N ARG A 22 -49.00 -23.11 30.38
CA ARG A 22 -47.57 -23.22 30.06
C ARG A 22 -47.25 -22.58 28.71
N TRP A 23 -48.07 -22.79 27.67
CA TRP A 23 -47.81 -22.24 26.34
C TRP A 23 -47.91 -20.71 26.28
N ARG A 24 -48.89 -20.11 26.97
CA ARG A 24 -49.04 -18.64 27.06
C ARG A 24 -47.82 -17.92 27.65
N ARG A 25 -47.05 -18.58 28.54
CA ARG A 25 -45.83 -17.99 29.12
C ARG A 25 -44.68 -17.89 28.11
N TRP A 26 -44.67 -18.74 27.08
CA TRP A 26 -43.63 -18.74 26.06
C TRP A 26 -43.93 -17.79 24.89
N VAL A 27 -45.19 -17.40 24.67
CA VAL A 27 -45.58 -16.52 23.55
C VAL A 27 -44.77 -15.22 23.52
N PRO A 28 -44.59 -14.45 24.62
CA PRO A 28 -43.77 -13.24 24.58
C PRO A 28 -42.31 -13.52 24.22
N LEU A 29 -41.72 -14.61 24.73
CA LEU A 29 -40.34 -14.99 24.40
C LEU A 29 -40.22 -15.34 22.91
N ILE A 30 -41.16 -16.11 22.37
CA ILE A 30 -41.19 -16.46 20.94
C ILE A 30 -41.31 -15.20 20.08
N LEU A 31 -42.17 -14.24 20.45
CA LEU A 31 -42.31 -12.97 19.74
C LEU A 31 -41.02 -12.13 19.78
N VAL A 32 -40.34 -12.08 20.93
CA VAL A 32 -39.04 -11.40 21.05
C VAL A 32 -37.99 -12.08 20.15
N ILE A 33 -37.89 -13.40 20.19
CA ILE A 33 -36.95 -14.16 19.35
C ILE A 33 -37.27 -13.94 17.87
N ALA A 34 -38.53 -14.06 17.46
CA ALA A 34 -38.96 -13.83 16.08
C ALA A 34 -38.65 -12.39 15.62
N SER A 35 -38.82 -11.40 16.50
CA SER A 35 -38.47 -10.01 16.22
C SER A 35 -36.96 -9.82 16.04
N LEU A 36 -36.15 -10.40 16.92
CA LEU A 36 -34.69 -10.35 16.81
C LEU A 36 -34.18 -11.03 15.53
N LEU A 37 -34.76 -12.18 15.18
CA LEU A 37 -34.45 -12.87 13.91
C LEU A 37 -34.86 -12.04 12.70
N SER A 38 -36.02 -11.37 12.75
CA SER A 38 -36.49 -10.49 11.67
C SER A 38 -35.58 -9.28 11.50
N VAL A 39 -35.15 -8.65 12.60
CA VAL A 39 -34.19 -7.53 12.56
C VAL A 39 -32.85 -7.99 12.00
N ARG A 40 -32.36 -9.16 12.41
CA ARG A 40 -31.12 -9.74 11.87
C ARG A 40 -31.22 -10.03 10.38
N ALA A 41 -32.31 -10.66 9.92
CA ALA A 41 -32.52 -10.95 8.51
C ALA A 41 -32.61 -9.67 7.67
N LEU A 42 -33.32 -8.65 8.18
CA LEU A 42 -33.38 -7.33 7.53
C LEU A 42 -32.00 -6.66 7.48
N ASP A 43 -31.22 -6.74 8.55
CA ASP A 43 -29.87 -6.19 8.61
C ASP A 43 -28.93 -6.87 7.61
N THR A 44 -28.98 -8.20 7.50
CA THR A 44 -28.24 -8.95 6.48
C THR A 44 -28.65 -8.55 5.07
N TYR A 45 -29.96 -8.51 4.79
CA TYR A 45 -30.47 -8.10 3.47
C TYR A 45 -30.06 -6.68 3.08
N LEU A 46 -30.07 -5.74 4.02
CA LEU A 46 -29.67 -4.34 3.75
C LEU A 46 -28.18 -4.19 3.49
N LYS A 47 -27.35 -5.09 4.02
CA LYS A 47 -25.90 -5.11 3.85
C LYS A 47 -25.45 -5.93 2.64
N GLU A 48 -26.28 -6.86 2.17
CA GLU A 48 -25.99 -7.70 1.01
C GLU A 48 -25.79 -6.84 -0.25
N SER A 49 -24.66 -7.01 -0.93
CA SER A 49 -24.24 -6.19 -2.06
C SER A 49 -23.19 -6.91 -2.89
N GLU A 50 -23.20 -6.74 -4.21
CA GLU A 50 -22.12 -7.20 -5.09
C GLU A 50 -20.86 -6.31 -5.01
N SER A 51 -20.97 -5.18 -4.31
CA SER A 51 -19.97 -4.10 -4.25
C SER A 51 -19.71 -3.72 -2.80
N ASN A 52 -18.43 -3.56 -2.44
CA ASN A 52 -18.00 -3.10 -1.10
C ASN A 52 -18.33 -1.63 -0.86
N GLY A 53 -18.34 -0.85 -1.93
CA GLY A 53 -18.56 0.58 -1.90
C GLY A 53 -18.44 1.15 -3.30
N PHE A 54 -18.25 2.46 -3.38
CA PHE A 54 -17.99 3.17 -4.63
C PHE A 54 -16.95 4.27 -4.40
N ARG A 55 -16.34 4.74 -5.48
CA ARG A 55 -15.37 5.84 -5.50
C ARG A 55 -15.66 6.81 -6.66
N LEU A 56 -15.09 8.01 -6.62
CA LEU A 56 -15.07 8.89 -7.79
C LEU A 56 -14.27 8.23 -8.92
N LYS A 57 -14.70 8.39 -10.17
CA LYS A 57 -13.95 7.88 -11.34
C LYS A 57 -12.55 8.50 -11.43
N GLU A 58 -12.40 9.72 -10.94
CA GLU A 58 -11.13 10.46 -10.95
C GLU A 58 -10.27 10.22 -9.71
N ALA A 59 -10.72 9.41 -8.75
CA ALA A 59 -9.96 9.14 -7.52
C ALA A 59 -8.53 8.69 -7.85
N SER A 60 -7.53 9.35 -7.26
CA SER A 60 -6.12 9.03 -7.51
C SER A 60 -5.73 7.71 -6.87
N TRP A 61 -6.42 7.32 -5.79
CA TRP A 61 -6.24 6.06 -5.10
C TRP A 61 -7.55 5.57 -4.46
N SER A 62 -7.62 4.27 -4.22
CA SER A 62 -8.65 3.64 -3.41
C SER A 62 -8.14 2.38 -2.72
N VAL A 63 -8.66 2.12 -1.52
CA VAL A 63 -8.47 0.90 -0.75
C VAL A 63 -9.85 0.26 -0.56
N SER A 64 -10.01 -0.99 -0.97
CA SER A 64 -11.24 -1.75 -0.78
C SER A 64 -11.00 -2.97 0.11
N VAL A 65 -11.97 -3.25 0.96
CA VAL A 65 -11.95 -4.37 1.90
C VAL A 65 -13.31 -5.05 1.87
N ASP A 66 -13.32 -6.38 1.74
CA ASP A 66 -14.55 -7.20 1.70
C ASP A 66 -15.19 -7.34 3.09
N ASP A 67 -14.35 -7.52 4.11
CA ASP A 67 -14.74 -7.57 5.51
C ASP A 67 -13.72 -6.84 6.39
N VAL A 68 -14.00 -5.57 6.68
CA VAL A 68 -13.17 -4.73 7.56
C VAL A 68 -13.02 -5.35 8.94
N GLY A 69 -14.05 -6.03 9.45
CA GLY A 69 -13.97 -6.72 10.73
C GLY A 69 -12.97 -7.86 10.70
N ALA A 70 -13.04 -8.73 9.68
CA ALA A 70 -12.13 -9.86 9.54
C ALA A 70 -10.69 -9.43 9.25
N VAL A 71 -10.48 -8.42 8.40
CA VAL A 71 -9.17 -7.79 8.16
C VAL A 71 -8.60 -7.24 9.47
N TRP A 72 -9.39 -6.51 10.25
CA TRP A 72 -8.91 -5.94 11.50
C TRP A 72 -8.58 -7.03 12.53
N GLU A 73 -9.44 -8.04 12.71
CA GLU A 73 -9.15 -9.18 13.59
C GLU A 73 -7.85 -9.89 13.18
N SER A 74 -7.67 -10.15 11.89
CA SER A 74 -6.46 -10.82 11.37
C SER A 74 -5.22 -9.95 11.51
N LEU A 75 -5.34 -8.63 11.30
CA LEU A 75 -4.24 -7.70 11.48
C LEU A 75 -3.72 -7.75 12.91
N MET A 76 -4.62 -7.77 13.90
CA MET A 76 -4.27 -7.88 15.33
C MET A 76 -3.57 -9.19 15.70
N GLU A 77 -3.69 -10.23 14.88
CA GLU A 77 -3.09 -11.55 15.09
C GLU A 77 -1.69 -11.67 14.46
N THR A 78 -1.34 -10.80 13.50
CA THR A 78 -0.02 -10.83 12.84
C THR A 78 1.11 -10.44 13.79
N SER A 79 2.24 -11.13 13.66
CA SER A 79 3.45 -10.89 14.44
C SER A 79 4.01 -9.48 14.27
N THR A 80 3.99 -8.94 13.05
CA THR A 80 4.38 -7.55 12.72
C THR A 80 3.51 -6.54 13.46
N TRP A 81 2.18 -6.72 13.48
CA TRP A 81 1.29 -5.83 14.23
C TRP A 81 1.51 -5.89 15.74
N VAL A 82 1.74 -7.09 16.27
CA VAL A 82 2.07 -7.30 17.68
C VAL A 82 3.39 -6.62 18.04
N ALA A 83 4.40 -6.68 17.16
CA ALA A 83 5.66 -5.98 17.36
C ALA A 83 5.47 -4.46 17.38
N ILE A 84 4.82 -3.89 16.35
CA ILE A 84 4.55 -2.45 16.22
C ILE A 84 3.75 -1.95 17.43
N SER A 85 2.67 -2.65 17.81
CA SER A 85 1.80 -2.25 18.91
C SER A 85 2.48 -2.30 20.28
N LYS A 86 3.45 -3.22 20.49
CA LYS A 86 4.26 -3.27 21.71
C LYS A 86 5.24 -2.10 21.80
N GLU A 87 5.86 -1.73 20.69
CA GLU A 87 6.87 -0.68 20.66
C GLU A 87 6.25 0.72 20.82
N ARG A 88 5.14 0.98 20.11
CA ARG A 88 4.59 2.35 19.96
C ARG A 88 3.14 2.53 20.42
N GLY A 89 2.52 1.46 20.91
CA GLY A 89 1.08 1.43 21.12
C GLY A 89 0.32 1.18 19.81
N ASP A 90 -0.99 1.01 19.93
CA ASP A 90 -1.88 0.70 18.80
C ASP A 90 -1.91 1.86 17.77
N PRO A 91 -1.38 1.65 16.54
CA PRO A 91 -1.27 2.69 15.51
C PRO A 91 -2.60 3.25 15.03
N LEU A 92 -3.72 2.52 15.21
CA LEU A 92 -5.06 2.95 14.79
C LEU A 92 -5.81 3.69 15.90
N ARG A 93 -5.21 3.81 17.09
CA ARG A 93 -5.92 4.27 18.27
C ARG A 93 -6.45 5.69 18.14
N GLU A 94 -5.67 6.60 17.56
CA GLU A 94 -6.07 8.00 17.43
C GLU A 94 -7.22 8.16 16.44
N GLU A 95 -7.12 7.50 15.30
CA GLU A 95 -8.12 7.46 14.24
C GLU A 95 -9.42 6.82 14.77
N MET A 96 -9.33 5.70 15.49
CA MET A 96 -10.47 5.08 16.16
C MET A 96 -11.13 5.99 17.18
N VAL A 97 -10.35 6.74 17.97
CA VAL A 97 -10.86 7.69 18.96
C VAL A 97 -11.54 8.86 18.26
N SER A 98 -10.96 9.38 17.19
CA SER A 98 -11.56 10.43 16.37
C SER A 98 -12.90 9.97 15.78
N PHE A 99 -12.90 8.81 15.12
CA PHE A 99 -14.10 8.22 14.53
C PHE A 99 -15.19 7.94 15.57
N ARG A 100 -14.80 7.48 16.78
CA ARG A 100 -15.71 7.31 17.90
C ARG A 100 -16.33 8.63 18.36
N LYS A 101 -15.55 9.70 18.45
CA LYS A 101 -16.06 11.02 18.86
C LYS A 101 -17.07 11.54 17.85
N THR A 102 -16.81 11.31 16.56
CA THR A 102 -17.69 11.73 15.47
C THR A 102 -18.98 10.90 15.42
N LEU A 103 -18.89 9.57 15.35
CA LEU A 103 -20.08 8.72 15.18
C LEU A 103 -20.80 8.40 16.49
N GLY A 104 -20.17 8.64 17.64
CA GLY A 104 -20.68 8.20 18.94
C GLY A 104 -20.59 6.68 19.16
N ILE A 105 -19.96 5.95 18.24
CA ILE A 105 -19.85 4.48 18.27
C ILE A 105 -18.43 4.12 18.69
N ARG A 106 -18.28 3.36 19.78
CA ARG A 106 -16.98 2.74 20.11
C ARG A 106 -16.76 1.59 19.15
N LEU A 107 -15.82 1.76 18.22
CA LEU A 107 -15.46 0.77 17.21
C LEU A 107 -14.80 -0.46 17.84
N SER A 108 -15.15 -1.60 17.27
CA SER A 108 -14.50 -2.91 17.38
C SER A 108 -14.88 -3.66 16.10
N PRO A 109 -14.17 -4.71 15.68
CA PRO A 109 -14.48 -5.47 14.46
C PRO A 109 -15.97 -5.83 14.33
N ASN A 110 -16.52 -6.52 15.34
CA ASN A 110 -17.94 -6.85 15.40
C ASN A 110 -18.89 -5.64 15.35
N ARG A 111 -18.51 -4.51 15.94
CA ARG A 111 -19.34 -3.30 15.95
C ARG A 111 -19.29 -2.56 14.62
N TRP A 112 -18.14 -2.56 13.94
CA TRP A 112 -18.04 -2.07 12.57
C TRP A 112 -19.03 -2.81 11.69
N ASN A 113 -18.93 -4.14 11.64
CA ASN A 113 -19.80 -4.98 10.81
C ASN A 113 -21.29 -4.81 11.17
N THR A 114 -21.60 -4.61 12.46
CA THR A 114 -22.98 -4.37 12.92
C THR A 114 -23.54 -3.02 12.43
N TRP A 115 -22.76 -1.94 12.49
CA TRP A 115 -23.24 -0.60 12.17
C TRP A 115 -23.09 -0.25 10.68
N LEU A 116 -21.90 -0.48 10.13
CA LEU A 116 -21.48 0.04 8.82
C LEU A 116 -21.50 -1.01 7.71
N GLY A 117 -21.63 -2.30 8.05
CA GLY A 117 -21.49 -3.40 7.10
C GLY A 117 -20.07 -3.96 7.10
N SER A 118 -19.86 -5.09 6.42
CA SER A 118 -18.53 -5.73 6.32
C SER A 118 -17.63 -5.01 5.33
N GLY A 119 -18.17 -4.71 4.14
CA GLY A 119 -17.42 -4.09 3.06
C GLY A 119 -17.22 -2.58 3.25
N ALA A 120 -16.05 -2.11 2.82
CA ALA A 120 -15.75 -0.69 2.74
C ALA A 120 -14.87 -0.35 1.53
N VAL A 121 -15.00 0.89 1.06
CA VAL A 121 -14.05 1.50 0.12
C VAL A 121 -13.63 2.84 0.68
N ILE A 122 -12.33 3.02 0.86
CA ILE A 122 -11.69 4.29 1.16
C ILE A 122 -11.11 4.80 -0.15
N SER A 123 -11.29 6.08 -0.46
CA SER A 123 -10.71 6.67 -1.68
C SER A 123 -10.35 8.12 -1.46
N GLY A 124 -9.40 8.61 -2.25
CA GLY A 124 -8.95 10.00 -2.16
C GLY A 124 -8.80 10.69 -3.51
N LEU A 125 -9.00 12.00 -3.49
CA LEU A 125 -8.86 12.90 -4.63
C LEU A 125 -8.36 14.26 -4.13
N ASN A 126 -7.25 14.77 -4.69
CA ASN A 126 -6.70 16.08 -4.36
C ASN A 126 -6.49 16.34 -2.86
N GLY A 127 -6.10 15.30 -2.11
CA GLY A 127 -5.88 15.37 -0.66
C GLY A 127 -7.13 15.11 0.19
N ASP A 128 -8.33 15.24 -0.39
CA ASP A 128 -9.56 14.84 0.29
C ASP A 128 -9.69 13.32 0.31
N THR A 129 -10.17 12.78 1.42
CA THR A 129 -10.41 11.35 1.61
C THR A 129 -11.85 11.11 2.02
N GLY A 130 -12.46 10.06 1.48
CA GLY A 130 -13.78 9.60 1.92
C GLY A 130 -13.88 8.09 2.02
N ILE A 131 -14.82 7.66 2.86
CA ILE A 131 -15.13 6.25 3.11
C ILE A 131 -16.56 5.98 2.65
N THR A 132 -16.76 4.96 1.81
CA THR A 132 -18.07 4.45 1.46
C THR A 132 -18.30 3.06 2.05
N VAL A 133 -19.48 2.86 2.63
CA VAL A 133 -19.90 1.60 3.26
C VAL A 133 -21.38 1.36 3.03
N LYS A 134 -21.84 0.12 3.24
CA LYS A 134 -23.27 -0.24 3.15
C LYS A 134 -23.86 -0.50 4.54
N PRO A 135 -24.46 0.51 5.17
CA PRO A 135 -24.81 0.45 6.58
C PRO A 135 -26.06 -0.37 6.87
N GLY A 136 -26.08 -0.94 8.07
CA GLY A 136 -27.15 -1.78 8.59
C GLY A 136 -28.37 -1.05 9.14
N VAL A 137 -29.26 -1.82 9.78
CA VAL A 137 -30.48 -1.30 10.40
C VAL A 137 -30.18 -0.28 11.49
N LEU A 138 -29.19 -0.54 12.35
CA LEU A 138 -28.89 0.34 13.50
C LEU A 138 -28.49 1.75 13.04
N PHE A 139 -27.60 1.84 12.05
CA PHE A 139 -27.16 3.13 11.54
C PHE A 139 -28.30 3.88 10.84
N ARG A 140 -29.15 3.17 10.08
CA ARG A 140 -30.34 3.76 9.44
C ARG A 140 -31.32 4.32 10.48
N LEU A 141 -31.55 3.60 11.57
CA LEU A 141 -32.39 4.07 12.68
C LEU A 141 -31.78 5.29 13.36
N ALA A 142 -30.46 5.29 13.60
CA ALA A 142 -29.76 6.46 14.14
C ALA A 142 -29.90 7.68 13.21
N HIS A 143 -29.75 7.48 11.89
CA HIS A 143 -29.94 8.53 10.91
C HIS A 143 -31.39 9.08 10.88
N VAL A 144 -32.41 8.22 11.03
CA VAL A 144 -33.80 8.69 11.18
C VAL A 144 -33.95 9.56 12.43
N GLY A 145 -33.33 9.18 13.54
CA GLY A 145 -33.26 10.01 14.75
C GLY A 145 -32.64 11.38 14.48
N VAL A 146 -31.48 11.41 13.80
CA VAL A 146 -30.82 12.67 13.41
C VAL A 146 -31.72 13.51 12.49
N ARG A 147 -32.45 12.91 11.55
CA ARG A 147 -33.38 13.66 10.69
C ARG A 147 -34.57 14.26 11.44
N LEU A 148 -35.03 13.61 12.51
CA LEU A 148 -36.18 14.07 13.30
C LEU A 148 -35.80 15.14 14.33
N PHE A 149 -34.59 15.06 14.89
CA PHE A 149 -34.18 15.90 16.03
C PHE A 149 -32.98 16.83 15.73
N GLY A 150 -32.28 16.62 14.62
CA GLY A 150 -31.09 17.38 14.23
C GLY A 150 -31.37 18.56 13.31
N GLU A 151 -30.30 19.25 12.91
CA GLU A 151 -30.37 20.36 11.96
C GLU A 151 -30.85 19.89 10.58
N LYS A 152 -31.62 20.76 9.91
CA LYS A 152 -32.08 20.47 8.55
C LYS A 152 -30.85 20.39 7.62
N PRO A 153 -30.76 19.36 6.76
CA PRO A 153 -29.63 19.24 5.85
C PRO A 153 -29.57 20.44 4.88
N MET A 154 -28.36 20.84 4.52
CA MET A 154 -28.13 21.77 3.42
C MET A 154 -28.12 20.98 2.09
N GLY A 155 -29.32 20.66 1.58
CA GLY A 155 -29.45 19.82 0.38
C GLY A 155 -29.45 18.33 0.71
N ALA A 156 -28.67 17.54 -0.05
CA ALA A 156 -28.55 16.09 0.13
C ALA A 156 -27.44 15.67 1.11
N VAL A 157 -26.61 16.62 1.54
CA VAL A 157 -25.48 16.38 2.45
C VAL A 157 -25.88 16.71 3.88
N TYR A 158 -25.58 15.77 4.77
CA TYR A 158 -25.75 15.88 6.21
C TYR A 158 -24.40 16.13 6.87
N SER A 159 -24.41 16.73 8.05
CA SER A 159 -23.21 16.92 8.87
C SER A 159 -23.43 16.35 10.27
N ASN A 160 -22.35 15.88 10.88
CA ASN A 160 -22.29 15.52 12.30
C ASN A 160 -20.89 15.87 12.83
N GLY A 161 -20.78 16.99 13.54
CA GLY A 161 -19.47 17.54 13.91
C GLY A 161 -18.70 18.01 12.68
N SER A 162 -17.45 17.54 12.54
CA SER A 162 -16.57 17.84 11.40
C SER A 162 -16.78 16.93 10.19
N VAL A 163 -17.63 15.89 10.30
CA VAL A 163 -17.82 14.92 9.22
C VAL A 163 -19.11 15.19 8.47
N PHE A 164 -18.99 15.25 7.15
CA PHE A 164 -20.08 15.31 6.20
C PHE A 164 -20.40 13.92 5.69
N TYR A 165 -21.67 13.66 5.42
CA TYR A 165 -22.08 12.39 4.84
C TYR A 165 -23.32 12.50 3.98
N ALA A 166 -23.46 11.57 3.04
CA ALA A 166 -24.63 11.46 2.20
C ALA A 166 -24.93 10.03 1.77
N TRP A 167 -26.18 9.79 1.35
CA TRP A 167 -26.67 8.49 0.94
C TRP A 167 -26.77 8.39 -0.58
N GLN A 168 -26.32 7.28 -1.13
CA GLN A 168 -26.43 6.98 -2.57
C GLN A 168 -26.64 5.49 -2.76
N ASN A 169 -27.75 5.09 -3.39
CA ASN A 169 -28.08 3.70 -3.72
C ASN A 169 -27.93 2.73 -2.52
N GLY A 170 -28.32 3.18 -1.33
CA GLY A 170 -28.25 2.40 -0.09
C GLY A 170 -26.89 2.39 0.60
N PHE A 171 -25.84 2.91 -0.03
CA PHE A 171 -24.55 3.19 0.59
C PHE A 171 -24.55 4.55 1.26
N ILE A 172 -23.61 4.74 2.18
CA ILE A 172 -23.29 6.03 2.79
C ILE A 172 -21.83 6.37 2.47
N CYS A 173 -21.58 7.63 2.11
CA CYS A 173 -20.24 8.20 1.96
C CYS A 173 -19.98 9.15 3.14
N PHE A 174 -18.82 9.04 3.78
CA PHE A 174 -18.34 9.93 4.84
C PHE A 174 -17.06 10.63 4.38
N SER A 175 -16.91 11.91 4.69
CA SER A 175 -15.65 12.65 4.54
C SER A 175 -15.62 13.85 5.48
N GLU A 176 -14.42 14.32 5.84
CA GLU A 176 -14.25 15.64 6.47
C GLU A 176 -14.40 16.78 5.46
N SER A 177 -14.25 16.49 4.17
CA SER A 177 -14.49 17.44 3.07
C SER A 177 -15.93 17.36 2.59
N ARG A 178 -16.67 18.46 2.76
CA ARG A 178 -18.01 18.60 2.20
C ARG A 178 -17.98 18.50 0.67
N GLY A 179 -16.98 19.11 0.03
CA GLY A 179 -16.84 19.10 -1.43
C GLY A 179 -16.68 17.67 -1.96
N PHE A 180 -15.90 16.83 -1.28
CA PHE A 180 -15.75 15.43 -1.64
C PHE A 180 -17.08 14.66 -1.61
N VAL A 181 -17.88 14.83 -0.56
CA VAL A 181 -19.21 14.19 -0.45
C VAL A 181 -20.16 14.71 -1.53
N GLU A 182 -20.14 16.00 -1.83
CA GLU A 182 -20.95 16.59 -2.90
C GLU A 182 -20.57 16.03 -4.28
N SER A 183 -19.26 15.93 -4.58
CA SER A 183 -18.77 15.33 -5.83
C SER A 183 -19.21 13.87 -5.97
N MET A 184 -19.14 13.10 -4.88
CA MET A 184 -19.58 11.70 -4.85
C MET A 184 -21.07 11.53 -5.18
N LEU A 185 -21.90 12.50 -4.79
CA LEU A 185 -23.32 12.50 -5.13
C LEU A 185 -23.62 12.97 -6.55
N SER A 186 -22.82 13.89 -7.10
CA SER A 186 -23.08 14.48 -8.41
C SER A 186 -22.64 13.59 -9.56
N GLU A 187 -21.61 12.77 -9.34
CA GLU A 187 -21.05 11.89 -10.36
C GLU A 187 -21.55 10.46 -10.20
N GLU A 188 -21.68 9.74 -11.32
CA GLU A 188 -21.82 8.28 -11.26
C GLU A 188 -20.49 7.69 -10.79
N GLY A 189 -20.40 7.42 -9.48
CA GLY A 189 -19.26 6.73 -8.88
C GLY A 189 -19.03 5.35 -9.49
N GLU A 190 -17.77 4.92 -9.50
CA GLU A 190 -17.38 3.57 -9.86
C GLU A 190 -17.61 2.64 -8.68
N TYR A 191 -18.49 1.65 -8.84
CA TYR A 191 -18.73 0.62 -7.84
C TYR A 191 -17.58 -0.39 -7.80
N ILE A 192 -16.96 -0.52 -6.63
CA ILE A 192 -15.85 -1.45 -6.43
C ILE A 192 -16.41 -2.78 -5.95
N ARG A 193 -16.35 -3.77 -6.84
CA ARG A 193 -16.73 -5.14 -6.53
C ARG A 193 -15.92 -5.65 -5.35
N GLY A 194 -16.59 -6.35 -4.45
CA GLY A 194 -15.89 -7.13 -3.45
C GLY A 194 -15.08 -8.23 -4.12
N GLY A 195 -13.91 -8.50 -3.56
CA GLY A 195 -13.29 -9.81 -3.73
C GLY A 195 -14.10 -10.88 -2.99
N ASP A 196 -13.65 -12.12 -3.12
CA ASP A 196 -14.22 -13.27 -2.42
C ASP A 196 -13.40 -13.64 -1.17
N GLU A 197 -12.52 -12.74 -0.70
CA GLU A 197 -11.50 -13.05 0.31
C GLU A 197 -11.56 -12.07 1.50
N PRO A 198 -12.12 -12.51 2.65
CA PRO A 198 -12.43 -11.61 3.77
C PRO A 198 -11.21 -11.02 4.48
N LYS A 199 -10.01 -11.53 4.23
CA LYS A 199 -8.75 -11.11 4.86
C LYS A 199 -7.81 -10.41 3.87
N VAL A 200 -8.35 -9.84 2.80
CA VAL A 200 -7.57 -9.16 1.76
C VAL A 200 -7.92 -7.69 1.72
N VAL A 201 -6.89 -6.86 1.60
CA VAL A 201 -6.99 -5.43 1.32
C VAL A 201 -6.59 -5.20 -0.13
N ALA A 202 -7.53 -4.75 -0.96
CA ALA A 202 -7.25 -4.38 -2.34
C ALA A 202 -6.92 -2.90 -2.43
N ILE A 203 -5.74 -2.56 -2.95
CA ILE A 203 -5.28 -1.19 -3.15
C ILE A 203 -5.21 -0.94 -4.65
N ALA A 204 -5.76 0.19 -5.09
CA ALA A 204 -5.65 0.64 -6.46
C ALA A 204 -5.17 2.09 -6.50
N LEU A 205 -4.11 2.36 -7.25
CA LEU A 205 -3.68 3.70 -7.63
C LEU A 205 -4.05 3.88 -9.10
N SER A 206 -4.57 5.05 -9.45
CA SER A 206 -4.94 5.39 -10.84
C SER A 206 -4.12 6.56 -11.37
N LYS A 207 -3.42 7.29 -10.50
CA LYS A 207 -2.49 8.36 -10.85
C LYS A 207 -1.30 8.37 -9.89
N PRO A 208 -0.07 8.66 -10.37
CA PRO A 208 0.30 8.81 -11.78
C PRO A 208 0.27 7.49 -12.57
N TYR A 209 0.24 6.35 -11.88
CA TYR A 209 0.23 5.02 -12.48
C TYR A 209 -1.02 4.22 -12.14
N LEU A 210 -1.30 3.22 -12.97
CA LEU A 210 -2.29 2.21 -12.69
C LEU A 210 -1.65 1.08 -11.88
N LEU A 211 -1.64 1.19 -10.54
CA LEU A 211 -1.25 0.10 -9.65
C LEU A 211 -2.51 -0.60 -9.16
N ARG A 212 -2.50 -1.93 -9.13
CA ARG A 212 -3.50 -2.73 -8.42
C ARG A 212 -2.76 -3.77 -7.61
N CYS A 213 -2.90 -3.77 -6.30
CA CYS A 213 -2.35 -4.82 -5.46
C CYS A 213 -3.37 -5.32 -4.44
N ARG A 214 -3.15 -6.54 -3.98
CA ARG A 214 -3.91 -7.24 -2.98
C ARG A 214 -2.93 -7.62 -1.89
N VAL A 215 -3.20 -7.18 -0.68
CA VAL A 215 -2.39 -7.49 0.51
C VAL A 215 -3.19 -8.47 1.35
N HIS A 216 -2.63 -9.66 1.56
CA HIS A 216 -3.18 -10.69 2.42
C HIS A 216 -2.80 -10.38 3.86
N ILE A 217 -3.78 -10.31 4.76
CA ILE A 217 -3.56 -9.97 6.16
C ILE A 217 -3.24 -11.24 6.94
N GLU A 218 -2.02 -11.70 6.74
CA GLU A 218 -1.35 -12.81 7.42
C GLU A 218 0.13 -12.44 7.66
N ASP A 219 0.88 -13.28 8.38
CA ASP A 219 2.30 -13.00 8.67
C ASP A 219 3.11 -12.78 7.38
N GLY A 220 3.98 -11.76 7.39
CA GLY A 220 4.77 -11.35 6.21
C GLY A 220 4.01 -10.48 5.20
N PHE A 221 2.70 -10.28 5.39
CA PHE A 221 1.80 -9.54 4.50
C PHE A 221 2.01 -9.86 3.01
N PRO A 222 1.71 -11.09 2.56
CA PRO A 222 1.87 -11.46 1.16
C PRO A 222 1.12 -10.49 0.25
N VAL A 223 1.78 -10.04 -0.79
CA VAL A 223 1.26 -9.08 -1.76
C VAL A 223 1.25 -9.72 -3.13
N GLU A 224 0.13 -9.59 -3.85
CA GLU A 224 0.10 -9.84 -5.28
C GLU A 224 -0.51 -8.65 -6.01
N GLY A 225 -0.14 -8.45 -7.27
CA GLY A 225 -0.65 -7.30 -7.97
C GLY A 225 -0.17 -7.16 -9.40
N TRP A 226 -0.51 -6.01 -9.96
CA TRP A 226 -0.20 -5.62 -11.30
C TRP A 226 0.12 -4.13 -11.34
N ILE A 227 1.20 -3.79 -12.04
CA ILE A 227 1.59 -2.41 -12.34
C ILE A 227 1.38 -2.19 -13.83
N GLY A 228 0.52 -1.23 -14.18
CA GLY A 228 0.26 -0.79 -15.53
C GLY A 228 1.39 0.09 -16.01
N TYR A 229 2.39 -0.58 -16.55
CA TYR A 229 3.59 0.02 -17.07
C TYR A 229 4.06 -0.81 -18.26
N SER A 230 4.16 -0.18 -19.43
CA SER A 230 4.60 -0.84 -20.66
C SER A 230 6.07 -1.23 -20.53
N VAL A 231 6.33 -2.43 -20.01
CA VAL A 231 7.63 -3.10 -20.06
C VAL A 231 7.59 -4.06 -21.24
N GLU A 232 8.62 -4.08 -22.09
CA GLU A 232 8.72 -5.14 -23.09
C GLU A 232 9.10 -6.45 -22.39
N ALA A 233 8.26 -7.49 -22.52
CA ALA A 233 8.55 -8.81 -21.97
C ALA A 233 9.79 -9.40 -22.65
N ARG A 234 10.73 -9.94 -21.85
CA ARG A 234 11.80 -10.82 -22.34
C ARG A 234 11.65 -12.23 -21.79
N ASP A 235 12.18 -13.19 -22.56
CA ASP A 235 12.31 -14.61 -22.21
C ASP A 235 13.56 -14.90 -21.36
N VAL A 236 14.39 -13.89 -21.03
CA VAL A 236 15.68 -14.09 -20.37
C VAL A 236 15.52 -14.06 -18.84
N PRO A 237 15.90 -15.13 -18.14
CA PRO A 237 15.80 -15.25 -16.69
C PRO A 237 16.78 -14.32 -15.94
N VAL A 238 16.39 -13.84 -14.75
CA VAL A 238 17.26 -13.10 -13.81
C VAL A 238 18.42 -14.01 -13.33
N GLN A 239 19.66 -13.58 -13.50
CA GLN A 239 20.90 -14.31 -13.19
C GLN A 239 21.82 -13.55 -12.22
N LEU A 240 21.79 -12.21 -12.20
CA LEU A 240 22.65 -11.42 -11.34
C LEU A 240 22.20 -11.51 -9.87
N VAL A 241 23.12 -11.93 -9.01
CA VAL A 241 22.89 -12.08 -7.57
C VAL A 241 23.84 -11.16 -6.81
N SER A 242 23.28 -10.38 -5.87
CA SER A 242 24.05 -9.62 -4.88
C SER A 242 24.51 -10.57 -3.77
N SER A 243 25.82 -10.64 -3.52
CA SER A 243 26.45 -11.49 -2.51
C SER A 243 26.61 -10.81 -1.13
N THR A 244 26.35 -9.50 -1.03
CA THR A 244 26.63 -8.75 0.20
C THR A 244 25.48 -8.79 1.20
N ALA A 245 25.84 -8.96 2.47
CA ALA A 245 24.96 -8.82 3.63
C ALA A 245 24.46 -7.38 3.90
N LYS A 246 24.83 -6.41 3.06
CA LYS A 246 24.33 -5.04 3.15
C LYS A 246 23.03 -4.96 2.37
N THR A 247 21.96 -4.62 3.05
CA THR A 247 20.64 -4.43 2.45
C THR A 247 20.60 -3.10 1.69
N ASP A 248 20.28 -3.16 0.39
CA ASP A 248 20.06 -1.95 -0.41
C ASP A 248 18.78 -1.26 -0.03
N ALA A 249 18.75 0.06 -0.15
CA ALA A 249 17.51 0.80 0.03
C ALA A 249 16.48 0.43 -1.04
N LEU A 250 16.91 0.29 -2.30
CA LEU A 250 16.07 -0.15 -3.41
C LEU A 250 16.91 -0.85 -4.48
N THR A 251 16.52 -2.05 -4.87
CA THR A 251 17.12 -2.83 -5.96
C THR A 251 16.04 -3.20 -6.95
N ILE A 252 16.30 -2.92 -8.23
CA ILE A 252 15.41 -3.24 -9.35
C ILE A 252 16.22 -4.01 -10.38
N ALA A 253 15.84 -5.26 -10.63
CA ALA A 253 16.40 -6.08 -11.69
C ALA A 253 15.45 -6.14 -12.90
N GLY A 254 15.96 -5.89 -14.10
CA GLY A 254 15.22 -6.10 -15.35
C GLY A 254 16.07 -5.91 -16.63
N ALA A 255 15.40 -5.88 -17.80
CA ALA A 255 16.02 -5.78 -19.14
C ALA A 255 16.51 -4.39 -19.63
N LYS A 256 15.71 -3.29 -19.58
CA LYS A 256 16.13 -1.95 -20.06
C LYS A 256 16.10 -0.86 -18.98
N PRO A 257 17.25 -0.24 -18.62
CA PRO A 257 17.36 0.83 -17.62
C PRO A 257 16.34 1.95 -17.82
N GLN A 258 16.07 2.32 -19.07
CA GLN A 258 15.10 3.36 -19.43
C GLN A 258 13.67 3.03 -19.00
N GLU A 259 13.31 1.74 -18.93
CA GLU A 259 11.97 1.31 -18.55
C GLU A 259 11.74 1.50 -17.05
N TRP A 260 12.72 1.31 -16.16
CA TRP A 260 12.55 1.63 -14.73
C TRP A 260 13.04 3.03 -14.37
N PHE A 261 13.84 3.70 -15.19
CA PHE A 261 14.27 5.07 -14.88
C PHE A 261 13.08 6.02 -14.71
N SER A 262 12.05 5.90 -15.56
CA SER A 262 10.83 6.70 -15.36
C SER A 262 10.11 6.30 -14.07
N LEU A 263 10.03 5.00 -13.75
CA LEU A 263 9.48 4.53 -12.47
C LEU A 263 10.27 5.10 -11.28
N LEU A 264 11.60 5.08 -11.33
CA LEU A 264 12.49 5.60 -10.29
C LEU A 264 12.35 7.12 -10.12
N ILE A 265 12.36 7.88 -11.22
CA ILE A 265 12.18 9.34 -11.23
C ILE A 265 10.87 9.76 -10.57
N GLU A 266 9.87 8.89 -10.62
CA GLU A 266 8.52 9.15 -10.13
C GLU A 266 8.23 8.53 -8.75
N LEU A 267 8.88 7.43 -8.40
CA LEU A 267 8.98 6.94 -7.03
C LEU A 267 9.77 7.92 -6.15
N MET A 268 10.72 8.63 -6.75
CA MET A 268 11.37 9.76 -6.14
C MET A 268 10.38 10.92 -6.01
N PRO A 269 10.14 11.45 -4.79
CA PRO A 269 9.18 12.52 -4.61
C PRO A 269 9.52 13.74 -5.49
N ASN A 270 8.51 14.51 -5.90
CA ASN A 270 8.68 15.77 -6.65
C ASN A 270 9.33 16.86 -5.77
N TRP A 271 10.59 16.67 -5.41
CA TRP A 271 11.39 17.64 -4.69
C TRP A 271 12.15 18.50 -5.69
N ALA A 272 12.09 19.82 -5.55
CA ALA A 272 12.83 20.75 -6.41
C ALA A 272 14.36 20.56 -6.35
N ASN A 273 14.87 19.82 -5.35
CA ASN A 273 16.29 19.48 -5.19
C ASN A 273 16.72 18.23 -5.96
N LEU A 274 15.76 17.51 -6.53
CA LEU A 274 15.99 16.33 -7.35
C LEU A 274 16.04 16.65 -8.83
N ASP A 275 15.90 17.92 -9.24
CA ASP A 275 16.04 18.27 -10.66
C ASP A 275 17.43 17.88 -11.20
N LEU A 276 18.50 18.05 -10.40
CA LEU A 276 19.81 17.52 -10.78
C LEU A 276 19.87 15.99 -10.73
N ALA A 277 19.22 15.34 -9.77
CA ALA A 277 19.15 13.87 -9.75
C ALA A 277 18.39 13.33 -10.97
N ARG A 278 17.31 14.00 -11.37
CA ARG A 278 16.53 13.71 -12.57
C ARG A 278 17.33 13.99 -13.83
N GLU A 279 18.05 15.11 -13.88
CA GLU A 279 18.97 15.46 -14.96
C GLU A 279 20.05 14.37 -15.07
N MET A 280 20.70 14.01 -13.96
CA MET A 280 21.68 12.94 -13.88
C MET A 280 21.10 11.60 -14.35
N LEU A 281 19.94 11.19 -13.83
CA LEU A 281 19.27 9.95 -14.26
C LEU A 281 18.87 10.00 -15.75
N SER A 282 18.44 11.16 -16.25
CA SER A 282 18.09 11.37 -17.65
C SER A 282 19.30 11.40 -18.57
N ASP A 283 20.48 11.78 -18.05
CA ASP A 283 21.76 11.79 -18.75
C ASP A 283 22.40 10.40 -18.82
N ILE A 284 22.08 9.50 -17.89
CA ILE A 284 22.58 8.11 -17.88
C ILE A 284 22.16 7.39 -19.15
N GLY A 285 20.87 7.49 -19.52
CA GLY A 285 20.32 6.81 -20.68
C GLY A 285 21.10 7.14 -21.97
N PRO A 286 21.17 8.41 -22.40
CA PRO A 286 21.92 8.82 -23.59
C PRO A 286 23.44 8.58 -23.53
N ARG A 287 24.04 8.47 -22.34
CA ARG A 287 25.48 8.19 -22.17
C ARG A 287 25.82 6.70 -22.25
N MET A 288 24.88 5.83 -21.93
CA MET A 288 24.95 4.42 -22.32
C MET A 288 24.71 4.38 -23.83
N SER A 289 25.63 3.82 -24.60
CA SER A 289 25.49 3.76 -26.07
C SER A 289 24.19 3.05 -26.47
N ASP A 290 23.59 3.41 -27.61
CA ASP A 290 22.42 2.70 -28.15
C ASP A 290 22.68 1.18 -28.23
N ASP A 291 23.93 0.77 -28.52
CA ASP A 291 24.36 -0.64 -28.50
C ASP A 291 24.32 -1.24 -27.08
N GLU A 292 24.87 -0.55 -26.07
CA GLU A 292 24.79 -0.98 -24.66
C GLU A 292 23.35 -1.00 -24.14
N MET A 293 22.52 -0.06 -24.58
CA MET A 293 21.11 0.01 -24.22
C MET A 293 20.25 -1.01 -24.97
N SER A 294 20.68 -1.45 -26.16
CA SER A 294 20.05 -2.51 -26.95
C SER A 294 20.47 -3.93 -26.53
N ASP A 295 21.58 -4.06 -25.79
CA ASP A 295 22.13 -5.35 -25.41
C ASP A 295 21.09 -6.19 -24.66
N GLU A 296 21.10 -7.50 -24.94
CA GLU A 296 20.06 -8.40 -24.45
C GLU A 296 20.22 -8.81 -22.99
N ARG A 297 21.24 -8.27 -22.34
CA ARG A 297 21.71 -8.72 -21.03
C ARG A 297 20.89 -8.12 -19.91
N GLU A 298 20.78 -8.91 -18.85
CA GLU A 298 20.17 -8.47 -17.61
C GLU A 298 20.94 -7.29 -17.01
N LYS A 299 20.18 -6.32 -16.48
CA LYS A 299 20.72 -5.19 -15.74
C LYS A 299 20.04 -5.08 -14.39
N VAL A 300 20.85 -4.95 -13.34
CA VAL A 300 20.39 -4.70 -11.98
C VAL A 300 20.76 -3.28 -11.61
N TRP A 301 19.76 -2.46 -11.34
CA TRP A 301 19.93 -1.12 -10.80
C TRP A 301 19.73 -1.14 -9.28
N VAL A 302 20.60 -0.43 -8.57
CA VAL A 302 20.56 -0.30 -7.12
C VAL A 302 20.64 1.17 -6.73
N LEU A 303 19.75 1.59 -5.83
CA LEU A 303 19.89 2.81 -5.04
C LEU A 303 20.66 2.45 -3.77
N ASP A 304 21.92 2.87 -3.73
CA ASP A 304 22.78 2.55 -2.60
C ASP A 304 22.74 3.62 -1.50
N ASP A 305 22.61 4.90 -1.86
CA ASP A 305 22.61 6.03 -0.94
C ASP A 305 22.02 7.29 -1.61
N ILE A 306 21.74 8.33 -0.82
CA ILE A 306 21.41 9.67 -1.31
C ILE A 306 22.28 10.67 -0.57
N LEU A 307 23.24 11.27 -1.28
CA LEU A 307 24.05 12.35 -0.71
C LEU A 307 23.22 13.63 -0.65
N SER A 308 22.78 13.98 0.56
CA SER A 308 22.18 15.28 0.87
C SER A 308 23.27 16.29 1.24
N GLN A 309 23.53 17.26 0.37
CA GLN A 309 24.20 18.52 0.73
C GLN A 309 23.16 19.64 0.73
N HIS A 310 23.44 20.77 1.40
CA HIS A 310 22.55 21.92 1.70
C HIS A 310 21.69 22.50 0.54
N PHE A 311 21.78 21.98 -0.69
CA PHE A 311 20.94 22.36 -1.83
C PHE A 311 20.81 21.24 -2.88
N LEU A 312 21.28 20.03 -2.58
CA LEU A 312 21.44 18.97 -3.58
C LEU A 312 21.24 17.59 -2.97
N ALA A 313 20.33 16.82 -3.56
CA ALA A 313 20.17 15.40 -3.27
C ALA A 313 20.65 14.62 -4.48
N VAL A 314 21.77 13.92 -4.36
CA VAL A 314 22.33 13.13 -5.45
C VAL A 314 22.23 11.65 -5.11
N PRO A 315 21.45 10.86 -5.88
CA PRO A 315 21.39 9.42 -5.67
C PRO A 315 22.74 8.82 -6.01
N ILE A 316 23.31 8.03 -5.11
CA ILE A 316 24.41 7.12 -5.42
C ILE A 316 23.78 5.82 -5.89
N PHE A 317 24.14 5.38 -7.08
CA PHE A 317 23.57 4.18 -7.67
C PHE A 317 24.65 3.27 -8.23
N THR A 318 24.27 2.00 -8.38
CA THR A 318 25.06 0.98 -9.06
C THR A 318 24.19 0.32 -10.15
N ILE A 319 24.76 0.14 -11.34
CA ILE A 319 24.19 -0.68 -12.41
C ILE A 319 25.15 -1.83 -12.64
N ALA A 320 24.70 -3.06 -12.40
CA ALA A 320 25.43 -4.27 -12.75
C ALA A 320 24.80 -4.92 -13.98
N GLU A 321 25.63 -5.40 -14.90
CA GLU A 321 25.21 -6.12 -16.11
C GLU A 321 26.04 -7.38 -16.31
N GLU A 322 25.41 -8.44 -16.84
CA GLU A 322 26.10 -9.68 -17.15
C GLU A 322 27.11 -9.44 -18.30
N GLY A 323 28.33 -9.95 -18.14
CA GLY A 323 29.37 -9.90 -19.16
C GLY A 323 29.85 -8.50 -19.55
N GLY A 324 30.70 -8.46 -20.58
CA GLY A 324 31.28 -7.24 -21.14
C GLY A 324 32.79 -7.29 -21.06
N GLU A 325 33.45 -7.31 -22.22
CA GLU A 325 34.88 -7.02 -22.23
C GLU A 325 35.08 -5.57 -21.80
N TRP A 326 36.13 -5.34 -21.01
CA TRP A 326 36.57 -4.00 -20.69
C TRP A 326 36.81 -3.24 -21.99
N ALA A 327 35.92 -2.28 -22.32
CA ALA A 327 36.17 -1.33 -23.39
C ALA A 327 37.39 -0.50 -22.96
N SER A 328 38.55 -0.93 -23.46
CA SER A 328 39.83 -0.25 -23.33
C SER A 328 39.64 1.23 -23.59
N THR A 329 40.26 2.08 -22.77
CA THR A 329 40.24 3.54 -22.95
C THR A 329 40.78 3.99 -24.32
N ALA A 330 41.40 3.07 -25.07
CA ALA A 330 41.97 3.30 -26.40
C ALA A 330 40.98 3.80 -27.46
N ASP A 331 39.67 3.55 -27.31
CA ASP A 331 38.66 3.93 -28.32
C ASP A 331 37.92 5.25 -28.04
N VAL A 332 38.22 5.95 -26.94
CA VAL A 332 37.45 7.15 -26.57
C VAL A 332 38.32 8.41 -26.53
N THR A 333 37.99 9.37 -27.40
CA THR A 333 38.65 10.67 -27.57
C THR A 333 38.48 11.66 -26.39
N ASN A 334 38.04 11.20 -25.21
CA ASN A 334 37.82 12.04 -24.02
C ASN A 334 39.06 12.06 -23.13
N PHE A 335 39.67 13.25 -22.99
CA PHE A 335 40.96 13.45 -22.32
C PHE A 335 40.92 13.33 -20.77
N ASP A 336 39.74 13.20 -20.16
CA ASP A 336 39.58 13.22 -18.69
C ASP A 336 39.35 11.84 -18.05
N ARG A 337 39.48 10.75 -18.80
CA ARG A 337 39.35 9.38 -18.27
C ARG A 337 40.63 8.92 -17.59
N THR A 338 40.49 8.43 -16.36
CA THR A 338 41.60 7.83 -15.60
C THR A 338 41.35 6.34 -15.41
N GLU A 339 42.28 5.50 -15.88
CA GLU A 339 42.23 4.06 -15.62
C GLU A 339 42.49 3.75 -14.15
N ILE A 340 41.63 2.93 -13.55
CA ILE A 340 41.66 2.56 -12.13
C ILE A 340 41.30 1.08 -11.98
N ARG A 341 41.78 0.50 -10.88
CA ARG A 341 41.36 -0.82 -10.42
C ARG A 341 40.69 -0.69 -9.05
N TRP A 342 39.50 -1.27 -8.92
CA TRP A 342 38.73 -1.36 -7.68
C TRP A 342 38.63 -2.84 -7.30
N GLY A 343 39.57 -3.33 -6.50
CA GLY A 343 39.65 -4.77 -6.18
C GLY A 343 39.86 -5.62 -7.43
N PRO A 344 38.98 -6.61 -7.74
CA PRO A 344 39.06 -7.41 -8.97
C PRO A 344 38.65 -6.61 -10.21
N LEU A 345 37.76 -5.62 -10.07
CA LEU A 345 37.22 -4.85 -11.18
C LEU A 345 38.30 -3.93 -11.78
N LYS A 346 38.52 -4.02 -13.09
CA LYS A 346 39.36 -3.09 -13.85
C LYS A 346 38.49 -2.17 -14.67
N GLY A 347 38.79 -0.87 -14.65
CA GLY A 347 37.92 0.11 -15.27
C GLY A 347 38.54 1.48 -15.46
N TRP A 348 37.67 2.46 -15.63
CA TRP A 348 38.02 3.87 -15.73
C TRP A 348 36.99 4.72 -14.99
N LYS A 349 37.42 5.91 -14.60
CA LYS A 349 36.52 6.96 -14.11
C LYS A 349 36.69 8.25 -14.89
N GLU A 350 35.62 9.02 -15.02
CA GLU A 350 35.66 10.38 -15.53
C GLU A 350 34.88 11.32 -14.60
N PRO A 351 35.33 12.56 -14.39
CA PRO A 351 34.53 13.57 -13.71
C PRO A 351 33.21 13.78 -14.44
N TRP A 352 32.10 13.76 -13.70
CA TRP A 352 30.77 14.05 -14.25
C TRP A 352 30.27 15.40 -13.79
N PHE A 353 30.24 15.63 -12.46
CA PHE A 353 29.87 16.90 -11.87
C PHE A 353 30.87 17.28 -10.77
N GLY A 354 31.82 18.15 -11.11
CA GLY A 354 32.96 18.46 -10.25
C GLY A 354 33.86 17.25 -10.00
N HIS A 355 34.60 17.25 -8.89
CA HIS A 355 35.48 16.15 -8.49
C HIS A 355 34.81 15.15 -7.55
N THR A 356 33.57 15.41 -7.12
CA THR A 356 32.85 14.61 -6.15
C THR A 356 32.05 13.48 -6.82
N TYR A 357 31.47 13.77 -7.99
CA TYR A 357 30.67 12.81 -8.76
C TYR A 357 31.44 12.38 -9.99
N GLU A 358 31.72 11.08 -10.07
CA GLU A 358 32.60 10.50 -11.06
C GLU A 358 31.87 9.33 -11.71
N TRP A 359 31.76 9.35 -13.03
CA TRP A 359 31.24 8.20 -13.77
C TRP A 359 32.29 7.10 -13.78
N CYS A 360 32.04 6.02 -13.06
CA CYS A 360 32.95 4.90 -12.89
C CYS A 360 32.39 3.68 -13.60
N VAL A 361 33.15 3.11 -14.54
CA VAL A 361 32.79 1.89 -15.25
C VAL A 361 33.93 0.90 -15.08
N ALA A 362 33.60 -0.30 -14.61
CA ALA A 362 34.58 -1.36 -14.39
C ALA A 362 34.00 -2.73 -14.71
N SER A 363 34.84 -3.70 -15.02
CA SER A 363 34.42 -5.06 -15.31
C SER A 363 35.41 -6.10 -14.80
N ASP A 364 34.93 -7.32 -14.64
CA ASP A 364 35.70 -8.56 -14.38
C ASP A 364 35.15 -9.71 -15.25
N GLU A 365 35.71 -10.92 -15.16
CA GLU A 365 35.33 -12.13 -15.90
C GLU A 365 33.85 -12.53 -15.65
N GLY A 366 32.91 -11.79 -16.24
CA GLY A 366 31.48 -12.09 -16.23
C GLY A 366 30.56 -10.97 -15.76
N ILE A 367 31.08 -9.83 -15.30
CA ILE A 367 30.24 -8.72 -14.82
C ILE A 367 30.84 -7.39 -15.23
N ARG A 368 29.97 -6.46 -15.61
CA ARG A 368 30.29 -5.05 -15.75
C ARG A 368 29.45 -4.23 -14.77
N VAL A 369 30.10 -3.29 -14.10
CA VAL A 369 29.51 -2.44 -13.07
C VAL A 369 29.73 -0.99 -13.44
N THR A 370 28.67 -0.19 -13.31
CA THR A 370 28.68 1.26 -13.49
C THR A 370 28.15 1.93 -12.22
N THR A 371 28.84 2.96 -11.73
CA THR A 371 28.38 3.78 -10.60
C THR A 371 28.81 5.23 -10.80
N ASN A 372 28.17 6.16 -10.09
CA ASN A 372 28.50 7.59 -10.12
C ASN A 372 29.48 8.03 -9.00
N GLN A 373 30.12 7.08 -8.30
CA GLN A 373 31.13 7.40 -7.28
C GLN A 373 32.23 6.33 -7.15
N SER A 374 33.50 6.74 -7.21
CA SER A 374 34.65 5.82 -7.12
C SER A 374 34.79 5.14 -5.75
N SER A 375 34.47 5.83 -4.65
CA SER A 375 34.47 5.22 -3.32
C SER A 375 33.44 4.11 -3.21
N HIS A 376 32.32 4.28 -3.90
CA HIS A 376 31.21 3.34 -3.91
C HIS A 376 31.51 2.11 -4.78
N MET A 377 32.12 2.31 -5.95
CA MET A 377 32.68 1.21 -6.76
C MET A 377 33.60 0.32 -5.95
N LEU A 378 34.47 0.91 -5.11
CA LEU A 378 35.39 0.17 -4.27
C LEU A 378 34.68 -0.68 -3.22
N GLN A 379 33.60 -0.15 -2.62
CA GLN A 379 32.84 -0.86 -1.59
C GLN A 379 32.05 -2.05 -2.18
N ASN A 380 31.55 -1.89 -3.40
CA ASN A 380 30.72 -2.88 -4.08
C ASN A 380 31.49 -3.79 -5.06
N ALA A 381 32.82 -3.72 -5.10
CA ALA A 381 33.61 -4.39 -6.12
C ALA A 381 33.47 -5.93 -6.14
N ASP A 382 33.29 -6.54 -4.96
CA ASP A 382 33.16 -8.00 -4.80
C ASP A 382 31.70 -8.45 -4.62
N ARG A 383 30.75 -7.52 -4.74
CA ARG A 383 29.34 -7.74 -4.40
C ARG A 383 28.57 -8.54 -5.45
N TRP A 384 28.97 -8.42 -6.70
CA TRP A 384 28.19 -8.94 -7.81
C TRP A 384 28.72 -10.31 -8.22
N SER A 385 27.81 -11.24 -8.47
CA SER A 385 28.12 -12.55 -9.03
C SER A 385 27.04 -12.96 -10.03
N VAL A 386 27.42 -13.70 -11.06
CA VAL A 386 26.45 -14.36 -11.95
C VAL A 386 26.02 -15.67 -11.29
N GLY A 387 24.75 -15.74 -10.91
CA GLY A 387 24.09 -16.90 -10.33
C GLY A 387 23.33 -17.73 -11.38
N PRO A 388 22.61 -18.78 -10.94
CA PRO A 388 21.76 -19.55 -11.83
C PRO A 388 20.56 -18.71 -12.31
N ALA A 389 20.14 -18.95 -13.55
CA ALA A 389 18.92 -18.41 -14.12
C ALA A 389 17.66 -18.67 -13.27
N SER A 390 16.97 -17.60 -12.90
CA SER A 390 15.66 -17.60 -12.23
C SER A 390 14.52 -17.44 -13.23
N VAL A 391 13.41 -18.16 -13.03
CA VAL A 391 12.19 -18.04 -13.86
C VAL A 391 11.47 -16.69 -13.76
N ILE A 392 11.99 -15.75 -12.98
CA ILE A 392 11.44 -14.41 -12.75
C ILE A 392 12.09 -13.44 -13.73
N ASN A 393 11.30 -12.50 -14.26
CA ASN A 393 11.77 -11.52 -15.26
C ASN A 393 11.94 -10.11 -14.68
N CYS A 394 11.39 -9.86 -13.49
CA CYS A 394 11.50 -8.60 -12.77
C CYS A 394 11.56 -8.86 -11.27
N ARG A 395 12.52 -8.25 -10.58
CA ARG A 395 12.62 -8.32 -9.11
C ARG A 395 12.81 -6.92 -8.55
N ILE A 396 11.97 -6.55 -7.59
CA ILE A 396 12.07 -5.31 -6.84
C ILE A 396 12.26 -5.67 -5.38
N VAL A 397 13.34 -5.18 -4.79
CA VAL A 397 13.61 -5.30 -3.35
C VAL A 397 13.73 -3.90 -2.79
N ALA A 398 12.95 -3.54 -1.78
CA ALA A 398 13.10 -2.28 -1.08
C ALA A 398 13.32 -2.55 0.40
N ASN A 399 14.44 -2.14 0.97
CA ASN A 399 14.61 -2.12 2.42
C ASN A 399 14.03 -0.81 2.95
N TYR A 400 12.87 -0.89 3.59
CA TYR A 400 12.17 0.30 4.04
C TYR A 400 12.86 0.99 5.21
N ARG A 401 13.65 0.28 6.00
CA ARG A 401 14.46 0.87 7.07
C ARG A 401 15.56 1.75 6.49
N GLU A 402 16.37 1.19 5.62
CA GLU A 402 17.44 1.92 4.92
C GLU A 402 16.84 3.07 4.11
N PHE A 403 15.76 2.83 3.36
CA PHE A 403 15.09 3.87 2.60
C PHE A 403 14.56 5.01 3.49
N ALA A 404 13.95 4.71 4.64
CA ALA A 404 13.48 5.72 5.58
C ALA A 404 14.63 6.53 6.20
N GLU A 405 15.77 5.88 6.50
CA GLU A 405 16.98 6.54 7.00
C GLU A 405 17.59 7.48 5.96
N LEU A 406 17.61 7.09 4.69
CA LEU A 406 18.08 7.93 3.58
C LEU A 406 17.17 9.14 3.32
N ILE A 407 15.85 8.93 3.34
CA ILE A 407 14.86 9.95 2.96
C ILE A 407 14.62 10.98 4.08
N ARG A 408 14.73 10.57 5.35
CA ARG A 408 14.46 11.43 6.52
C ARG A 408 15.25 12.76 6.51
N PRO A 409 16.60 12.77 6.43
CA PRO A 409 17.35 14.02 6.43
C PRO A 409 16.99 14.90 5.23
N LEU A 410 16.71 14.29 4.09
CA LEU A 410 16.36 14.99 2.87
C LEU A 410 15.01 15.72 2.98
N VAL A 411 13.99 15.11 3.58
CA VAL A 411 12.69 15.77 3.80
C VAL A 411 12.82 16.90 4.82
N SER A 412 13.60 16.68 5.90
CA SER A 412 13.87 17.71 6.90
C SER A 412 14.57 18.92 6.29
N ASP A 413 15.63 18.70 5.50
CA ASP A 413 16.35 19.78 4.83
C ASP A 413 15.46 20.47 3.78
N ALA A 414 14.63 19.71 3.06
CA ALA A 414 13.70 20.30 2.11
C ALA A 414 12.68 21.25 2.77
N ALA A 415 12.33 21.01 4.04
CA ALA A 415 11.50 21.91 4.84
C ALA A 415 12.23 23.21 5.22
N ASP A 416 13.50 23.12 5.58
CA ASP A 416 14.35 24.29 5.89
C ASP A 416 14.47 25.25 4.69
N HIS A 417 14.30 24.72 3.48
CA HIS A 417 14.38 25.46 2.22
C HIS A 417 13.00 25.84 1.62
N GLU A 418 11.93 25.75 2.41
CA GLU A 418 10.56 26.13 2.02
C GLU A 418 10.00 25.37 0.80
N TYR A 419 10.53 24.19 0.47
CA TYR A 419 9.96 23.34 -0.59
C TYR A 419 8.61 22.74 -0.20
N PHE A 420 8.29 22.77 1.09
CA PHE A 420 6.95 22.50 1.61
C PHE A 420 6.33 23.82 2.08
N PRO A 421 5.46 24.46 1.27
CA PRO A 421 4.90 25.76 1.60
C PRO A 421 4.21 25.75 2.98
N GLY A 422 4.72 26.59 3.89
CA GLY A 422 4.15 26.75 5.23
C GLY A 422 4.44 25.59 6.19
N VAL A 423 5.44 24.75 5.91
CA VAL A 423 5.87 23.66 6.78
C VAL A 423 7.36 23.81 7.06
N ASN A 424 7.73 24.04 8.33
CA ASN A 424 9.13 24.12 8.72
C ASN A 424 9.67 22.71 9.09
N ARG A 425 10.97 22.61 9.36
CA ARG A 425 11.61 21.35 9.76
C ARG A 425 11.00 20.72 11.00
N GLU A 426 10.70 21.49 12.03
CA GLU A 426 10.06 20.98 13.25
C GLU A 426 8.68 20.39 12.94
N ASP A 427 7.90 21.04 12.06
CA ASP A 427 6.62 20.52 11.59
C ASP A 427 6.78 19.21 10.79
N ILE A 428 7.81 19.10 9.94
CA ILE A 428 8.11 17.85 9.23
C ILE A 428 8.55 16.76 10.20
N GLU A 429 9.48 17.05 11.10
CA GLU A 429 9.96 16.08 12.08
C GLU A 429 8.80 15.60 12.95
N VAL A 430 7.89 16.47 13.39
CA VAL A 430 6.72 16.06 14.17
C VAL A 430 5.68 15.32 13.34
N LYS A 431 5.32 15.83 12.15
CA LYS A 431 4.24 15.23 11.33
C LYS A 431 4.66 13.93 10.66
N TRP A 432 5.91 13.85 10.21
CA TRP A 432 6.43 12.75 9.40
C TRP A 432 7.30 11.77 10.17
N ALA A 433 7.80 12.07 11.38
CA ALA A 433 8.52 11.07 12.18
C ALA A 433 7.70 9.79 12.28
N ASN A 434 6.41 9.89 12.60
CA ASN A 434 5.52 8.74 12.67
C ASN A 434 5.42 7.98 11.34
N VAL A 435 5.50 8.66 10.19
CA VAL A 435 5.45 8.02 8.88
C VAL A 435 6.76 7.28 8.60
N TRP A 436 7.90 7.91 8.83
CA TRP A 436 9.22 7.30 8.65
C TRP A 436 9.44 6.12 9.57
N ASP A 437 9.05 6.28 10.82
CA ASP A 437 9.12 5.25 11.83
C ASP A 437 8.19 4.07 11.46
N ARG A 438 7.00 4.34 10.90
CA ARG A 438 6.11 3.27 10.40
C ARG A 438 6.69 2.58 9.17
N LEU A 439 7.30 3.33 8.25
CA LEU A 439 7.92 2.78 7.04
C LEU A 439 9.11 1.89 7.41
N ALA A 440 10.01 2.37 8.26
CA ALA A 440 11.18 1.61 8.72
C ALA A 440 10.84 0.30 9.45
N ASN A 441 9.62 0.19 9.98
CA ASN A 441 9.12 -0.99 10.66
C ASN A 441 8.52 -2.05 9.72
N LEU A 442 8.32 -1.73 8.43
CA LEU A 442 7.94 -2.73 7.42
C LEU A 442 9.12 -3.60 6.98
N GLU A 443 10.33 -3.34 7.50
CA GLU A 443 11.59 -4.02 7.19
C GLU A 443 11.96 -4.03 5.71
N SER A 444 11.34 -4.89 4.91
CA SER A 444 11.59 -5.00 3.48
C SER A 444 10.34 -5.34 2.65
N LEU A 445 10.33 -4.89 1.41
CA LEU A 445 9.43 -5.32 0.35
C LEU A 445 10.23 -6.17 -0.63
N LEU A 446 9.78 -7.39 -0.90
CA LEU A 446 10.22 -8.20 -2.02
C LEU A 446 9.05 -8.33 -2.98
N LEU A 447 9.22 -7.93 -4.24
CA LEU A 447 8.28 -8.22 -5.32
C LEU A 447 9.01 -8.95 -6.44
N GLU A 448 8.48 -10.09 -6.82
CA GLU A 448 8.94 -10.91 -7.93
C GLU A 448 7.84 -10.98 -8.98
N GLY A 449 8.19 -10.64 -10.21
CA GLY A 449 7.20 -10.44 -11.25
C GLY A 449 7.60 -10.96 -12.61
N SER A 450 6.58 -11.06 -13.45
CA SER A 450 6.68 -11.36 -14.87
C SER A 450 5.94 -10.27 -15.64
N VAL A 451 6.49 -9.91 -16.79
CA VAL A 451 5.83 -8.99 -17.71
C VAL A 451 4.66 -9.73 -18.35
N VAL A 452 3.46 -9.16 -18.27
CA VAL A 452 2.23 -9.71 -18.85
C VAL A 452 1.52 -8.59 -19.59
N ASP A 453 1.35 -8.76 -20.90
CA ASP A 453 0.72 -7.79 -21.80
C ASP A 453 1.38 -6.40 -21.74
N ASP A 454 0.68 -5.41 -21.17
CA ASP A 454 1.07 -4.00 -21.04
C ASP A 454 1.48 -3.62 -19.60
N GLY A 455 1.85 -4.61 -18.78
CA GLY A 455 2.19 -4.41 -17.38
C GLY A 455 3.11 -5.48 -16.78
N VAL A 456 3.37 -5.32 -15.49
CA VAL A 456 4.12 -6.29 -14.68
C VAL A 456 3.19 -6.89 -13.64
N SER A 457 2.95 -8.19 -13.73
CA SER A 457 2.30 -8.95 -12.66
C SER A 457 3.34 -9.35 -11.64
N PHE A 458 3.07 -9.14 -10.36
CA PHE A 458 4.03 -9.43 -9.27
C PHE A 458 3.39 -10.18 -8.11
N ARG A 459 4.24 -10.87 -7.36
CA ARG A 459 3.96 -11.51 -6.07
C ARG A 459 5.11 -11.29 -5.12
N GLY A 460 4.85 -11.29 -3.83
CA GLY A 460 5.91 -11.13 -2.85
C GLY A 460 5.40 -10.81 -1.45
N TYR A 461 6.22 -10.10 -0.66
CA TYR A 461 6.02 -9.92 0.78
C TYR A 461 6.42 -8.51 1.19
N LEU A 462 5.69 -7.92 2.14
CA LEU A 462 5.89 -6.55 2.64
C LEU A 462 6.58 -6.52 4.02
N ASP A 463 7.01 -7.69 4.51
CA ASP A 463 7.85 -7.87 5.71
C ASP A 463 8.67 -9.15 5.53
N ALA A 464 9.49 -9.22 4.47
CA ALA A 464 10.37 -10.36 4.24
C ALA A 464 11.57 -10.26 5.20
N SER A 465 11.55 -11.07 6.25
CA SER A 465 12.74 -11.31 7.07
C SER A 465 13.79 -12.04 6.24
N ASP A 466 15.08 -11.71 6.39
CA ASP A 466 16.22 -12.34 5.69
C ASP A 466 16.36 -13.87 5.90
N ASP A 467 15.45 -14.52 6.64
CA ASP A 467 15.46 -15.96 6.96
C ASP A 467 14.76 -16.85 5.89
N GLU A 468 14.22 -16.28 4.80
CA GLU A 468 13.67 -17.00 3.62
C GLU A 468 14.57 -16.85 2.39
#